data_AF-A0A5J5B0E5-F1
#
_entry.id   AF-A0A5J5B0E5-F1
#
_cell.length_a   1.000
_cell.length_b   1.000
_cell.length_c   1.000
_cell.angle_alpha   90.00
_cell.angle_beta   90.00
_cell.angle_gamma   90.00
#
_symmetry.space_group_name_H-M   'P 1'
#
loop_
_entity.id
_entity.type
_entity.pdbx_description
1 polymer ?
#
loop_
_entity_poly.entity_id
_entity_poly.type
_entity_poly.pdbx_seq_one_letter_code
_entity_poly.pdbx_strand_id
1 'polypeptide(L)'
;MRPPKRPIHAVSTWVRRQPPKVKAFLAVVSGMAALVLLRVIVHDHDNLFVAAEAVHSIGISVLIYKLMKEKTCAGLSLKSQELTAMFLAVRLYCSFVMEYDIHTLLDLATLATTLWVIYMIRFKLKSSYMEDKDNFAIYYVVIPCAVLALVIHPSTSHHFINRIFWAFCVYLEAVSVLPQLRVMQNTKIVEPFTAHYVFALGVARFLSCAHWVLQVLDSRGHLLTALGYGLWPSMVLISEIVQTFILADFCYYYVKSVFGGQLVLRLPSGRRKNLIHSLAMGVTFYNLSSQSGLKKLDEYLLARSYITGYQASKDDIIVHAALSKPPPSEYVNVSRWYNHIEALLRISGVSGEGCGVTIEGSAPITEAVATPPAADSKASAGEDDDDDVDLFGEETEEEKKAAEERAAAVKASGKKKESGKSSILLDVKPWDDETDMQKLEEAVRSVQMEGLTWGASKLVPVGYGIKKLQIMLTIVDDLVSVDSLIEECLTVEPVNEIFVRLAGNGCGAGEERFFSSEEDSFSYG
;
A
#
# COMPACT_ATOMS: atom_id res chain seq x y z
N MET A 1 1.99 -38.42 12.50
CA MET A 1 2.55 -38.11 11.17
C MET A 1 2.02 -36.76 10.74
N ARG A 2 2.86 -35.73 10.56
CA ARG A 2 2.41 -34.43 10.04
C ARG A 2 1.95 -34.60 8.58
N PRO A 3 0.84 -33.99 8.16
CA PRO A 3 0.39 -34.09 6.77
C PRO A 3 1.46 -33.50 5.82
N PRO A 4 1.64 -34.07 4.61
CA PRO A 4 2.61 -33.55 3.66
C PRO A 4 2.23 -32.11 3.29
N LYS A 5 3.13 -31.15 3.57
CA LYS A 5 2.93 -29.74 3.18
C LYS A 5 2.74 -29.70 1.66
N ARG A 6 1.61 -29.16 1.20
CA ARG A 6 1.30 -29.02 -0.24
C ARG A 6 2.47 -28.31 -0.93
N PRO A 7 2.95 -28.77 -2.11
CA PRO A 7 4.11 -28.20 -2.79
C PRO A 7 3.95 -26.69 -3.08
N ILE A 8 2.73 -26.24 -3.34
CA ILE A 8 2.38 -24.82 -3.55
C ILE A 8 2.70 -23.99 -2.29
N HIS A 9 2.48 -24.54 -1.11
CA HIS A 9 2.76 -23.86 0.16
C HIS A 9 4.27 -23.72 0.39
N ALA A 10 5.05 -24.76 0.06
CA ALA A 10 6.51 -24.72 0.17
C ALA A 10 7.11 -23.66 -0.77
N VAL A 11 6.64 -23.61 -2.03
CA VAL A 11 7.07 -22.60 -3.01
C VAL A 11 6.67 -21.19 -2.58
N SER A 12 5.42 -20.99 -2.15
CA SER A 12 4.93 -19.70 -1.64
C SER A 12 5.76 -19.19 -0.45
N THR A 13 6.08 -20.09 0.49
CA THR A 13 6.90 -19.75 1.66
C THR A 13 8.33 -19.39 1.26
N TRP A 14 8.91 -20.13 0.32
CA TRP A 14 10.25 -19.86 -0.20
C TRP A 14 10.32 -18.51 -0.93
N VAL A 15 9.35 -18.21 -1.82
CA VAL A 15 9.28 -16.92 -2.54
C VAL A 15 9.16 -15.76 -1.56
N ARG A 16 8.37 -15.89 -0.49
CA ARG A 16 8.21 -14.84 0.52
C ARG A 16 9.53 -14.50 1.23
N ARG A 17 10.38 -15.51 1.47
CA ARG A 17 11.69 -15.36 2.14
C ARG A 17 12.78 -14.76 1.24
N GLN A 18 12.55 -14.64 -0.06
CA GLN A 18 13.54 -14.11 -0.99
C GLN A 18 13.73 -12.58 -0.85
N PRO A 19 14.94 -12.07 -1.11
CA PRO A 19 15.20 -10.62 -1.12
C PRO A 19 14.45 -9.92 -2.26
N PRO A 20 14.21 -8.59 -2.18
CA PRO A 20 13.44 -7.84 -3.17
C PRO A 20 13.96 -8.00 -4.61
N LYS A 21 15.29 -8.06 -4.80
CA LYS A 21 15.93 -8.26 -6.11
C LYS A 21 15.56 -9.61 -6.74
N VAL A 22 15.53 -10.68 -5.95
CA VAL A 22 15.18 -12.02 -6.42
C VAL A 22 13.68 -12.10 -6.70
N LYS A 23 12.82 -11.46 -5.90
CA LYS A 23 11.39 -11.34 -6.19
C LYS A 23 11.12 -10.61 -7.51
N ALA A 24 11.82 -9.51 -7.74
CA ALA A 24 11.74 -8.77 -9.00
C ALA A 24 12.21 -9.63 -10.18
N PHE A 25 13.34 -10.32 -10.05
CA PHE A 25 13.84 -11.25 -11.07
C PHE A 25 12.84 -12.38 -11.38
N LEU A 26 12.30 -13.03 -10.35
CA LEU A 26 11.29 -14.09 -10.51
C LEU A 26 10.01 -13.56 -11.17
N ALA A 27 9.58 -12.35 -10.84
CA ALA A 27 8.42 -11.72 -11.49
C ALA A 27 8.68 -11.46 -12.97
N VAL A 28 9.87 -10.96 -13.33
CA VAL A 28 10.27 -10.73 -14.73
C VAL A 28 10.35 -12.06 -15.49
N VAL A 29 11.00 -13.09 -14.93
CA VAL A 29 11.09 -14.41 -15.56
C VAL A 29 9.72 -15.04 -15.75
N SER A 30 8.84 -14.96 -14.72
CA SER A 30 7.46 -15.44 -14.81
C SER A 30 6.67 -14.70 -15.88
N GLY A 31 6.79 -13.37 -15.96
CA GLY A 31 6.14 -12.55 -16.98
C GLY A 31 6.63 -12.89 -18.39
N MET A 32 7.94 -13.05 -18.59
CA MET A 32 8.50 -13.48 -19.88
C MET A 32 8.04 -14.89 -20.25
N ALA A 33 8.02 -15.83 -19.29
CA ALA A 33 7.53 -17.18 -19.53
C ALA A 33 6.04 -17.19 -19.91
N ALA A 34 5.23 -16.37 -19.25
CA ALA A 34 3.81 -16.20 -19.58
C ALA A 34 3.60 -15.60 -20.98
N LEU A 35 4.41 -14.60 -21.37
CA LEU A 35 4.37 -14.03 -22.72
C LEU A 35 4.80 -15.04 -23.79
N VAL A 36 5.85 -15.82 -23.54
CA VAL A 36 6.27 -16.90 -24.45
C VAL A 36 5.19 -17.96 -24.56
N LEU A 37 4.59 -18.37 -23.44
CA LEU A 37 3.48 -19.33 -23.43
C LEU A 37 2.27 -18.80 -24.21
N LEU A 38 1.89 -17.54 -23.99
CA LEU A 38 0.83 -16.88 -24.75
C LEU A 38 1.13 -16.86 -26.25
N ARG A 39 2.37 -16.54 -26.65
CA ARG A 39 2.80 -16.58 -28.06
C ARG A 39 2.73 -17.98 -28.67
N VAL A 40 3.02 -19.03 -27.90
CA VAL A 40 2.94 -20.41 -28.39
C VAL A 40 1.48 -20.87 -28.52
N ILE A 41 0.61 -20.50 -27.58
CA ILE A 41 -0.80 -20.92 -27.55
C ILE A 41 -1.66 -20.13 -28.55
N VAL A 42 -1.45 -18.81 -28.60
CA VAL A 42 -2.24 -17.90 -29.44
C VAL A 42 -1.51 -17.74 -30.77
N HIS A 43 -1.94 -18.50 -31.78
CA HIS A 43 -1.41 -18.38 -33.14
C HIS A 43 -1.90 -17.13 -33.87
N ASP A 44 -3.11 -16.66 -33.53
CA ASP A 44 -3.69 -15.46 -34.09
C ASP A 44 -3.98 -14.48 -32.95
N HIS A 45 -3.18 -13.41 -32.89
CA HIS A 45 -3.21 -12.40 -31.83
C HIS A 45 -4.49 -11.60 -31.81
N ASP A 46 -5.28 -11.63 -32.88
CA ASP A 46 -6.60 -11.01 -32.93
C ASP A 46 -7.54 -11.69 -31.93
N ASN A 47 -7.31 -12.95 -31.58
CA ASN A 47 -8.04 -13.63 -30.51
C ASN A 47 -7.81 -13.00 -29.13
N LEU A 48 -6.62 -12.44 -28.86
CA LEU A 48 -6.34 -11.74 -27.60
C LEU A 48 -7.11 -10.42 -27.53
N PHE A 49 -7.20 -9.70 -28.65
CA PHE A 49 -8.02 -8.50 -28.75
C PHE A 49 -9.51 -8.81 -28.53
N VAL A 50 -10.05 -9.81 -29.23
CA VAL A 50 -11.44 -10.25 -29.06
C VAL A 50 -11.71 -10.70 -27.61
N ALA A 51 -10.77 -11.42 -27.00
CA ALA A 51 -10.89 -11.83 -25.60
C ALA A 51 -10.88 -10.62 -24.64
N ALA A 52 -10.01 -9.62 -24.87
CA ALA A 52 -9.96 -8.41 -24.08
C ALA A 52 -11.30 -7.65 -24.12
N GLU A 53 -11.86 -7.46 -25.33
CA GLU A 53 -13.14 -6.77 -25.53
C GLU A 53 -14.33 -7.55 -24.97
N ALA A 54 -14.32 -8.89 -25.08
CA ALA A 54 -15.35 -9.74 -24.48
C ALA A 54 -15.34 -9.64 -22.94
N VAL A 55 -14.15 -9.72 -22.31
CA VAL A 55 -14.01 -9.58 -20.86
C VAL A 55 -14.44 -8.17 -20.40
N HIS A 56 -14.07 -7.13 -21.15
CA HIS A 56 -14.49 -5.76 -20.86
C HIS A 56 -16.02 -5.60 -20.92
N SER A 57 -16.64 -6.17 -21.96
CA SER A 57 -18.10 -6.17 -22.14
C SER A 57 -18.83 -6.92 -21.01
N ILE A 58 -18.26 -8.03 -20.52
CA ILE A 58 -18.78 -8.75 -19.35
C ILE A 58 -18.70 -7.87 -18.10
N GLY A 59 -17.59 -7.18 -17.88
CA GLY A 59 -17.43 -6.23 -16.78
C GLY A 59 -18.50 -5.13 -16.81
N ILE A 60 -18.72 -4.52 -17.96
CA ILE A 60 -19.78 -3.50 -18.15
C ILE A 60 -21.16 -4.11 -17.90
N SER A 61 -21.42 -5.32 -18.35
CA SER A 61 -22.70 -6.02 -18.13
C SER A 61 -22.97 -6.25 -16.63
N VAL A 62 -21.94 -6.62 -15.85
CA VAL A 62 -22.04 -6.74 -14.38
C VAL A 62 -22.36 -5.39 -13.74
N LEU A 63 -21.73 -4.31 -14.21
CA LEU A 63 -22.01 -2.96 -13.74
C LEU A 63 -23.45 -2.52 -14.06
N ILE A 64 -23.92 -2.78 -15.27
CA ILE A 64 -25.30 -2.52 -15.69
C ILE A 64 -26.28 -3.30 -14.82
N TYR A 65 -26.02 -4.58 -14.58
CA TYR A 65 -26.84 -5.42 -13.70
C TYR A 65 -26.98 -4.80 -12.31
N LYS A 66 -25.86 -4.40 -11.70
CA LYS A 66 -25.85 -3.72 -10.40
C LYS A 66 -26.72 -2.45 -10.42
N LEU A 67 -26.52 -1.55 -11.38
CA LEU A 67 -27.27 -0.29 -11.44
C LEU A 67 -28.78 -0.52 -11.68
N MET A 68 -29.14 -1.55 -12.45
CA MET A 68 -30.53 -1.85 -12.77
C MET A 68 -31.27 -2.61 -11.66
N LYS A 69 -30.63 -3.61 -11.04
CA LYS A 69 -31.24 -4.54 -10.09
C LYS A 69 -31.01 -4.14 -8.65
N GLU A 70 -29.77 -3.90 -8.26
CA GLU A 70 -29.41 -3.47 -6.90
C GLU A 70 -29.77 -2.00 -6.62
N LYS A 71 -30.03 -1.22 -7.67
CA LYS A 71 -30.43 0.21 -7.58
C LYS A 71 -29.47 1.02 -6.70
N THR A 72 -28.18 0.74 -6.79
CA THR A 72 -27.13 1.43 -6.04
C THR A 72 -25.92 1.70 -6.92
N CYS A 73 -25.32 2.87 -6.77
CA CYS A 73 -24.04 3.23 -7.36
C CYS A 73 -22.92 3.40 -6.31
N ALA A 74 -23.13 2.90 -5.09
CA ALA A 74 -22.12 2.94 -4.05
C ALA A 74 -20.82 2.22 -4.50
N GLY A 75 -19.67 2.84 -4.21
CA GLY A 75 -18.35 2.34 -4.59
C GLY A 75 -17.94 2.62 -6.04
N LEU A 76 -18.78 3.30 -6.82
CA LEU A 76 -18.47 3.74 -8.18
C LEU A 76 -18.03 5.21 -8.18
N SER A 77 -16.92 5.52 -8.84
CA SER A 77 -16.43 6.89 -9.03
C SER A 77 -17.06 7.51 -10.26
N LEU A 78 -17.79 8.61 -10.08
CA LEU A 78 -18.32 9.40 -11.18
C LEU A 78 -17.16 10.04 -11.96
N LYS A 79 -16.10 10.45 -11.26
CA LYS A 79 -14.91 11.08 -11.86
C LYS A 79 -14.19 10.15 -12.83
N SER A 80 -14.08 8.86 -12.49
CA SER A 80 -13.50 7.86 -13.40
C SER A 80 -14.37 7.61 -14.65
N GLN A 81 -15.70 7.60 -14.49
CA GLN A 81 -16.63 7.46 -15.63
C GLN A 81 -16.56 8.69 -16.55
N GLU A 82 -16.46 9.90 -16.00
CA GLU A 82 -16.28 11.14 -16.78
C GLU A 82 -14.97 11.16 -17.57
N LEU A 83 -13.86 10.73 -16.94
CA LEU A 83 -12.58 10.56 -17.63
C LEU A 83 -12.68 9.52 -18.74
N THR A 84 -13.38 8.42 -18.48
CA THR A 84 -13.63 7.36 -19.47
C THR A 84 -14.41 7.86 -20.67
N ALA A 85 -15.53 8.57 -20.44
CA ALA A 85 -16.31 9.17 -21.50
C ALA A 85 -15.50 10.21 -22.30
N MET A 86 -14.64 10.99 -21.64
CA MET A 86 -13.80 11.98 -22.29
C MET A 86 -12.81 11.34 -23.28
N PHE A 87 -12.03 10.35 -22.85
CA PHE A 87 -11.07 9.72 -23.77
C PHE A 87 -11.79 8.93 -24.87
N LEU A 88 -12.91 8.26 -24.58
CA LEU A 88 -13.69 7.54 -25.59
C LEU A 88 -14.30 8.47 -26.63
N ALA A 89 -14.78 9.66 -26.23
CA ALA A 89 -15.29 10.65 -27.16
C ALA A 89 -14.19 11.16 -28.10
N VAL A 90 -13.00 11.45 -27.56
CA VAL A 90 -11.85 11.86 -28.36
C VAL A 90 -11.36 10.73 -29.27
N ARG A 91 -11.33 9.49 -28.77
CA ARG A 91 -10.96 8.31 -29.55
C ARG A 91 -11.94 8.06 -30.69
N LEU A 92 -13.23 8.11 -30.42
CA LEU A 92 -14.27 7.96 -31.43
C LEU A 92 -14.16 9.03 -32.52
N TYR A 93 -13.89 10.29 -32.14
CA TYR A 93 -13.59 11.35 -33.11
C TYR A 93 -12.36 11.00 -33.97
N CYS A 94 -11.25 10.57 -33.33
CA CYS A 94 -10.05 10.17 -34.05
C CYS A 94 -10.32 9.00 -34.98
N SER A 95 -11.12 8.02 -34.56
CA SER A 95 -11.55 6.88 -35.40
C SER A 95 -12.31 7.39 -36.62
N PHE A 96 -13.35 8.20 -36.49
CA PHE A 96 -14.08 8.71 -37.66
C PHE A 96 -13.21 9.49 -38.65
N VAL A 97 -12.18 10.19 -38.17
CA VAL A 97 -11.32 11.03 -39.00
C VAL A 97 -10.13 10.26 -39.58
N MET A 98 -9.65 9.21 -38.91
CA MET A 98 -8.45 8.45 -39.30
C MET A 98 -8.77 7.03 -39.81
N GLU A 99 -9.74 6.33 -39.22
CA GLU A 99 -9.98 4.89 -39.38
C GLU A 99 -11.48 4.53 -39.29
N TYR A 100 -12.09 4.22 -40.42
CA TYR A 100 -13.53 3.89 -40.53
C TYR A 100 -13.80 2.39 -40.30
N ASP A 101 -13.29 1.83 -39.21
CA ASP A 101 -13.29 0.37 -38.98
C ASP A 101 -14.18 -0.07 -37.80
N ILE A 102 -14.26 -1.39 -37.57
CA ILE A 102 -14.99 -2.07 -36.49
C ILE A 102 -14.72 -1.46 -35.10
N HIS A 103 -13.50 -0.95 -34.87
CA HIS A 103 -13.13 -0.23 -33.64
C HIS A 103 -14.06 0.95 -33.34
N THR A 104 -14.50 1.68 -34.38
CA THR A 104 -15.45 2.79 -34.25
C THR A 104 -16.77 2.34 -33.61
N LEU A 105 -17.26 1.14 -33.97
CA LEU A 105 -18.50 0.60 -33.44
C LEU A 105 -18.34 0.16 -31.97
N LEU A 106 -17.21 -0.46 -31.61
CA LEU A 106 -16.92 -0.84 -30.23
C LEU A 106 -16.75 0.39 -29.32
N ASP A 107 -16.03 1.41 -29.79
CA ASP A 107 -15.86 2.67 -29.05
C ASP A 107 -17.20 3.39 -28.87
N LEU A 108 -18.05 3.42 -29.90
CA LEU A 108 -19.39 4.00 -29.80
C LEU A 108 -20.25 3.26 -28.78
N ALA A 109 -20.25 1.92 -28.79
CA ALA A 109 -21.00 1.11 -27.84
C ALA A 109 -20.50 1.33 -26.39
N THR A 110 -19.19 1.39 -26.20
CA THR A 110 -18.57 1.63 -24.89
C THR A 110 -18.85 3.05 -24.39
N LEU A 111 -18.81 4.05 -25.27
CA LEU A 111 -19.16 5.43 -24.94
C LEU A 111 -20.63 5.55 -24.55
N ALA A 112 -21.54 4.95 -25.30
CA ALA A 112 -22.97 4.99 -25.03
C ALA A 112 -23.31 4.35 -23.66
N THR A 113 -22.71 3.20 -23.35
CA THR A 113 -22.88 2.54 -22.04
C THR A 113 -22.28 3.37 -20.91
N THR A 114 -21.10 3.97 -21.10
CA THR A 114 -20.48 4.87 -20.11
C THR A 114 -21.34 6.11 -19.84
N LEU A 115 -21.88 6.75 -20.88
CA LEU A 115 -22.79 7.89 -20.74
C LEU A 115 -24.08 7.50 -20.00
N TRP A 116 -24.60 6.29 -20.25
CA TRP A 116 -25.74 5.76 -19.52
C TRP A 116 -25.42 5.53 -18.03
N VAL A 117 -24.23 5.01 -17.70
CA VAL A 117 -23.76 4.89 -16.31
C VAL A 117 -23.67 6.26 -15.64
N ILE A 118 -23.08 7.26 -16.30
CA ILE A 118 -23.01 8.64 -15.80
C ILE A 118 -24.41 9.20 -15.53
N TYR A 119 -25.36 8.99 -16.45
CA TYR A 119 -26.75 9.39 -16.26
C TYR A 119 -27.38 8.71 -15.05
N MET A 120 -27.15 7.41 -14.87
CA MET A 120 -27.66 6.66 -13.71
C MET A 120 -27.13 7.24 -12.40
N ILE A 121 -25.83 7.51 -12.29
CA ILE A 121 -25.21 8.09 -11.08
C ILE A 121 -25.77 9.50 -10.82
N ARG A 122 -25.77 10.39 -11.82
CA ARG A 122 -26.11 11.81 -11.63
C ARG A 122 -27.60 12.06 -11.34
N PHE A 123 -28.49 11.26 -11.93
CA PHE A 123 -29.93 11.54 -11.89
C PHE A 123 -30.76 10.48 -11.17
N LYS A 124 -30.52 9.19 -11.43
CA LYS A 124 -31.40 8.13 -10.92
C LYS A 124 -30.97 7.59 -9.56
N LEU A 125 -29.66 7.48 -9.32
CA LEU A 125 -29.06 6.84 -8.16
C LEU A 125 -28.23 7.80 -7.31
N LYS A 126 -28.42 9.12 -7.50
CA LYS A 126 -27.67 10.19 -6.84
C LYS A 126 -27.61 10.03 -5.32
N SER A 127 -28.67 9.53 -4.69
CA SER A 127 -28.71 9.32 -3.23
C SER A 127 -27.72 8.25 -2.73
N SER A 128 -27.34 7.29 -3.57
CA SER A 128 -26.38 6.23 -3.23
C SER A 128 -24.93 6.58 -3.59
N TYR A 129 -24.70 7.74 -4.22
CA TYR A 129 -23.39 8.20 -4.63
C TYR A 129 -22.63 8.79 -3.44
N MET A 130 -21.41 8.29 -3.18
CA MET A 130 -20.56 8.73 -2.07
C MET A 130 -19.61 9.84 -2.52
N GLU A 131 -20.14 11.06 -2.62
CA GLU A 131 -19.39 12.24 -3.09
C GLU A 131 -18.18 12.58 -2.20
N ASP A 132 -18.30 12.38 -0.88
CA ASP A 132 -17.24 12.57 0.11
C ASP A 132 -16.01 11.68 -0.15
N LYS A 133 -16.23 10.49 -0.72
CA LYS A 133 -15.16 9.53 -1.01
C LYS A 133 -14.55 9.69 -2.40
N ASP A 134 -15.27 10.31 -3.33
CA ASP A 134 -14.82 10.58 -4.71
C ASP A 134 -14.17 11.97 -4.85
N ASN A 135 -13.24 12.29 -3.95
CA ASN A 135 -12.58 13.60 -3.90
C ASN A 135 -11.43 13.79 -4.90
N PHE A 136 -11.31 12.90 -5.90
CA PHE A 136 -10.23 12.97 -6.87
C PHE A 136 -10.43 14.15 -7.83
N ALA A 137 -9.47 15.07 -7.84
CA ALA A 137 -9.48 16.20 -8.76
C ALA A 137 -9.08 15.79 -10.18
N ILE A 138 -10.05 15.81 -11.10
CA ILE A 138 -9.89 15.41 -12.51
C ILE A 138 -8.73 16.14 -13.22
N TYR A 139 -8.49 17.41 -12.89
CA TYR A 139 -7.46 18.20 -13.54
C TYR A 139 -6.04 17.67 -13.30
N TYR A 140 -5.79 16.94 -12.21
CA TYR A 140 -4.51 16.27 -11.96
C TYR A 140 -4.19 15.16 -12.96
N VAL A 141 -5.21 14.68 -13.68
CA VAL A 141 -5.05 13.66 -14.72
C VAL A 141 -5.13 14.29 -16.11
N VAL A 142 -6.14 15.14 -16.35
CA VAL A 142 -6.38 15.72 -17.68
C VAL A 142 -5.24 16.65 -18.12
N ILE A 143 -4.75 17.53 -17.23
CA ILE A 143 -3.73 18.52 -17.60
C ILE A 143 -2.39 17.84 -17.95
N PRO A 144 -1.84 16.92 -17.14
CA PRO A 144 -0.61 16.22 -17.51
C PRO A 144 -0.73 15.42 -18.79
N CYS A 145 -1.86 14.73 -19.03
CA CYS A 145 -2.08 14.00 -20.28
C CYS A 145 -2.14 14.93 -21.50
N ALA A 146 -2.76 16.11 -21.37
CA ALA A 146 -2.80 17.11 -22.44
C ALA A 146 -1.41 17.69 -22.72
N VAL A 147 -0.65 18.05 -21.69
CA VAL A 147 0.73 18.56 -21.84
C VAL A 147 1.62 17.49 -22.48
N LEU A 148 1.52 16.24 -22.01
CA LEU A 148 2.30 15.13 -22.57
C LEU A 148 1.94 14.88 -24.03
N ALA A 149 0.66 14.96 -24.41
CA ALA A 149 0.22 14.84 -25.80
C ALA A 149 0.75 15.95 -26.71
N LEU A 150 0.94 17.18 -26.19
CA LEU A 150 1.58 18.25 -26.96
C LEU A 150 3.06 17.97 -27.23
N VAL A 151 3.77 17.38 -26.26
CA VAL A 151 5.20 17.10 -26.34
C VAL A 151 5.51 15.82 -27.11
N ILE A 152 4.76 14.75 -26.85
CA ILE A 152 4.94 13.41 -27.43
C ILE A 152 3.62 12.96 -28.06
N HIS A 153 3.59 12.97 -29.39
CA HIS A 153 2.47 12.53 -30.21
C HIS A 153 3.01 11.83 -31.46
N PRO A 154 2.22 11.01 -32.18
CA PRO A 154 2.69 10.36 -33.39
C PRO A 154 3.22 11.34 -34.42
N SER A 155 4.15 10.89 -35.26
CA SER A 155 4.70 11.66 -36.39
C SER A 155 4.06 11.28 -37.73
N THR A 156 2.79 10.84 -37.71
CA THR A 156 2.03 10.43 -38.90
C THR A 156 1.64 11.61 -39.80
N SER A 157 1.15 11.33 -41.01
CA SER A 157 0.76 12.34 -42.00
C SER A 157 -0.55 13.08 -41.69
N HIS A 158 -1.27 12.68 -40.64
CA HIS A 158 -2.52 13.31 -40.24
C HIS A 158 -2.33 14.75 -39.74
N HIS A 159 -3.42 15.52 -39.71
CA HIS A 159 -3.42 16.87 -39.15
C HIS A 159 -2.88 16.87 -37.71
N PHE A 160 -2.11 17.91 -37.39
CA PHE A 160 -1.47 18.09 -36.09
C PHE A 160 -2.43 17.94 -34.90
N ILE A 161 -3.65 18.47 -35.01
CA ILE A 161 -4.67 18.37 -33.96
C ILE A 161 -5.09 16.92 -33.74
N ASN A 162 -5.32 16.15 -34.80
CA ASN A 162 -5.73 14.74 -34.71
C ASN A 162 -4.62 13.89 -34.07
N ARG A 163 -3.36 14.20 -34.39
CA ARG A 163 -2.19 13.55 -33.78
C ARG A 163 -2.13 13.78 -32.27
N ILE A 164 -2.37 15.02 -31.83
CA ILE A 164 -2.43 15.37 -30.39
C ILE A 164 -3.64 14.69 -29.73
N PHE A 165 -4.81 14.71 -30.36
CA PHE A 165 -6.01 14.11 -29.78
C PHE A 165 -5.89 12.61 -29.61
N TRP A 166 -5.28 11.91 -30.57
CA TRP A 166 -4.99 10.50 -30.41
C TRP A 166 -3.95 10.24 -29.31
N ALA A 167 -2.91 11.05 -29.20
CA ALA A 167 -1.97 10.95 -28.08
C ALA A 167 -2.66 11.19 -26.72
N PHE A 168 -3.51 12.20 -26.64
CA PHE A 168 -4.27 12.54 -25.45
C PHE A 168 -5.18 11.39 -25.01
N CYS A 169 -5.90 10.74 -25.92
CA CYS A 169 -6.79 9.65 -25.53
C CYS A 169 -6.02 8.42 -25.02
N VAL A 170 -4.89 8.07 -25.63
CA VAL A 170 -3.99 7.01 -25.15
C VAL A 170 -3.48 7.29 -23.74
N TYR A 171 -2.97 8.50 -23.49
CA TYR A 171 -2.48 8.88 -22.16
C TYR A 171 -3.59 8.95 -21.12
N LEU A 172 -4.75 9.51 -21.47
CA LEU A 172 -5.87 9.64 -20.56
C LEU A 172 -6.46 8.27 -20.19
N GLU A 173 -6.56 7.35 -21.15
CA GLU A 173 -7.01 5.98 -20.92
C GLU A 173 -6.14 5.27 -19.88
N ALA A 174 -4.82 5.41 -19.97
CA ALA A 174 -3.87 4.72 -19.10
C ALA A 174 -4.07 5.02 -17.61
N VAL A 175 -4.59 6.22 -17.27
CA VAL A 175 -4.71 6.70 -15.88
C VAL A 175 -6.15 7.02 -15.46
N SER A 176 -7.12 6.93 -16.36
CA SER A 176 -8.54 7.24 -16.12
C SER A 176 -9.21 6.44 -14.99
N VAL A 177 -8.65 5.28 -14.63
CA VAL A 177 -9.16 4.38 -13.58
C VAL A 177 -8.75 4.82 -12.16
N LEU A 178 -7.81 5.76 -12.02
CA LEU A 178 -7.28 6.18 -10.71
C LEU A 178 -8.36 6.66 -9.73
N PRO A 179 -9.36 7.48 -10.13
CA PRO A 179 -10.43 7.90 -9.22
C PRO A 179 -11.24 6.71 -8.69
N GLN A 180 -11.52 5.72 -9.55
CA GLN A 180 -12.25 4.51 -9.17
C GLN A 180 -11.50 3.73 -8.08
N LEU A 181 -10.20 3.52 -8.26
CA LEU A 181 -9.37 2.82 -7.27
C LEU A 181 -9.27 3.61 -5.96
N ARG A 182 -9.21 4.94 -6.02
CA ARG A 182 -9.19 5.80 -4.83
C ARG A 182 -10.49 5.70 -4.03
N VAL A 183 -11.64 5.73 -4.69
CA VAL A 183 -12.94 5.51 -4.02
C VAL A 183 -12.96 4.16 -3.32
N MET A 184 -12.52 3.10 -3.97
CA MET A 184 -12.50 1.75 -3.39
C MET A 184 -11.54 1.63 -2.18
N GLN A 185 -10.45 2.40 -2.18
CA GLN A 185 -9.55 2.50 -1.03
C GLN A 185 -10.20 3.28 0.12
N ASN A 186 -10.89 4.37 -0.20
CA ASN A 186 -11.56 5.23 0.77
C ASN A 186 -12.78 4.53 1.41
N THR A 187 -13.45 3.63 0.70
CA THR A 187 -14.62 2.89 1.22
C THR A 187 -14.25 1.75 2.16
N LYS A 188 -13.00 1.27 2.15
CA LYS A 188 -12.45 0.12 2.91
C LYS A 188 -13.10 -1.25 2.59
N ILE A 189 -14.42 -1.28 2.42
CA ILE A 189 -15.21 -2.43 2.00
C ILE A 189 -15.65 -2.19 0.56
N VAL A 190 -15.25 -3.08 -0.34
CA VAL A 190 -15.63 -3.02 -1.75
C VAL A 190 -16.81 -3.95 -1.99
N GLU A 191 -17.87 -3.39 -2.58
CA GLU A 191 -19.03 -4.19 -2.98
C GLU A 191 -18.66 -5.25 -4.04
N PRO A 192 -19.18 -6.50 -3.94
CA PRO A 192 -18.79 -7.59 -4.82
C PRO A 192 -18.94 -7.27 -6.31
N PHE A 193 -20.09 -6.73 -6.73
CA PHE A 193 -20.32 -6.38 -8.14
C PHE A 193 -19.37 -5.31 -8.68
N THR A 194 -19.02 -4.30 -7.86
CA THR A 194 -17.99 -3.31 -8.23
C THR A 194 -16.63 -3.99 -8.36
N ALA A 195 -16.30 -4.91 -7.44
CA ALA A 195 -15.05 -5.64 -7.47
C ALA A 195 -14.94 -6.53 -8.73
N HIS A 196 -16.01 -7.23 -9.10
CA HIS A 196 -16.10 -8.02 -10.33
C HIS A 196 -15.91 -7.18 -11.59
N TYR A 197 -16.57 -6.02 -11.67
CA TYR A 197 -16.42 -5.07 -12.77
C TYR A 197 -14.96 -4.60 -12.90
N VAL A 198 -14.35 -4.10 -11.82
CA VAL A 198 -12.97 -3.59 -11.84
C VAL A 198 -11.97 -4.71 -12.10
N PHE A 199 -12.23 -5.93 -11.63
CA PHE A 199 -11.40 -7.09 -11.94
C PHE A 199 -11.47 -7.45 -13.42
N ALA A 200 -12.67 -7.52 -14.01
CA ALA A 200 -12.84 -7.75 -15.43
C ALA A 200 -12.14 -6.65 -16.26
N LEU A 201 -12.26 -5.39 -15.84
CA LEU A 201 -11.52 -4.28 -16.45
C LEU A 201 -10.00 -4.53 -16.40
N GLY A 202 -9.45 -4.96 -15.26
CA GLY A 202 -8.03 -5.30 -15.11
C GLY A 202 -7.58 -6.47 -16.00
N VAL A 203 -8.38 -7.53 -16.10
CA VAL A 203 -8.09 -8.66 -17.00
C VAL A 203 -8.12 -8.23 -18.46
N ALA A 204 -9.12 -7.43 -18.87
CA ALA A 204 -9.19 -6.88 -20.22
C ALA A 204 -7.93 -6.08 -20.57
N ARG A 205 -7.46 -5.20 -19.66
CA ARG A 205 -6.22 -4.43 -19.90
C ARG A 205 -4.97 -5.28 -19.96
N PHE A 206 -4.87 -6.34 -19.16
CA PHE A 206 -3.75 -7.28 -19.27
C PHE A 206 -3.72 -7.98 -20.65
N LEU A 207 -4.88 -8.39 -21.17
CA LEU A 207 -4.99 -9.01 -22.49
C LEU A 207 -4.67 -8.01 -23.62
N SER A 208 -5.14 -6.77 -23.52
CA SER A 208 -4.78 -5.69 -24.46
C SER A 208 -3.28 -5.40 -24.46
N CYS A 209 -2.66 -5.32 -23.28
CA CYS A 209 -1.22 -5.14 -23.17
C CYS A 209 -0.44 -6.33 -23.78
N ALA A 210 -0.89 -7.56 -23.55
CA ALA A 210 -0.29 -8.75 -24.16
C ALA A 210 -0.42 -8.73 -25.70
N HIS A 211 -1.60 -8.37 -26.22
CA HIS A 211 -1.83 -8.19 -27.65
C HIS A 211 -0.85 -7.18 -28.26
N TRP A 212 -0.73 -5.98 -27.70
CA TRP A 212 0.20 -4.96 -28.17
C TRP A 212 1.67 -5.40 -28.13
N VAL A 213 2.10 -6.05 -27.06
CA VAL A 213 3.48 -6.55 -26.93
C VAL A 213 3.77 -7.62 -27.98
N LEU A 214 2.86 -8.58 -28.17
CA LEU A 214 3.03 -9.64 -29.16
C LEU A 214 3.02 -9.09 -30.59
N GLN A 215 2.14 -8.13 -30.88
CA GLN A 215 2.08 -7.48 -32.18
C GLN A 215 3.38 -6.73 -32.51
N VAL A 216 4.01 -6.06 -31.52
CA VAL A 216 5.33 -5.43 -31.69
C VAL A 216 6.42 -6.47 -31.94
N LEU A 217 6.44 -7.58 -31.18
CA LEU A 217 7.44 -8.63 -31.31
C LEU A 217 7.35 -9.36 -32.67
N ASP A 218 6.14 -9.63 -33.15
CA ASP A 218 5.92 -10.40 -34.38
C ASP A 218 6.00 -9.54 -35.65
N SER A 219 5.66 -8.25 -35.57
CA SER A 219 5.79 -7.32 -36.70
C SER A 219 7.25 -6.98 -37.06
N ARG A 220 8.23 -7.48 -36.31
CA ARG A 220 9.69 -7.25 -36.54
C ARG A 220 10.06 -5.77 -36.73
N GLY A 221 9.36 -4.88 -36.03
CA GLY A 221 9.57 -3.43 -36.09
C GLY A 221 8.74 -2.68 -37.14
N HIS A 222 7.94 -3.37 -37.97
CA HIS A 222 7.05 -2.71 -38.91
C HIS A 222 5.97 -1.87 -38.21
N LEU A 223 5.37 -2.40 -37.14
CA LEU A 223 4.37 -1.67 -36.34
C LEU A 223 4.97 -0.43 -35.67
N LEU A 224 6.20 -0.55 -35.15
CA LEU A 224 6.91 0.59 -34.56
C LEU A 224 7.16 1.69 -35.59
N THR A 225 7.41 1.32 -36.85
CA THR A 225 7.57 2.27 -37.96
C THR A 225 6.22 2.89 -38.37
N ALA A 226 5.14 2.11 -38.35
CA ALA A 226 3.78 2.56 -38.68
C ALA A 226 3.23 3.57 -37.65
N LEU A 227 3.55 3.38 -36.37
CA LEU A 227 3.23 4.33 -35.29
C LEU A 227 3.97 5.67 -35.44
N GLY A 228 5.01 5.72 -36.29
CA GLY A 228 5.83 6.90 -36.58
C GLY A 228 7.20 6.85 -35.91
N TYR A 229 7.92 7.97 -35.97
CA TYR A 229 9.29 8.08 -35.46
C TYR A 229 9.34 8.77 -34.09
N GLY A 230 10.48 8.63 -33.41
CA GLY A 230 10.78 9.29 -32.14
C GLY A 230 10.31 8.50 -30.92
N LEU A 231 9.95 9.21 -29.84
CA LEU A 231 9.56 8.60 -28.56
C LEU A 231 8.15 8.00 -28.58
N TRP A 232 7.32 8.36 -29.57
CA TRP A 232 5.91 8.01 -29.59
C TRP A 232 5.62 6.49 -29.55
N PRO A 233 6.24 5.63 -30.40
CA PRO A 233 5.96 4.19 -30.35
C PRO A 233 6.26 3.55 -28.98
N SER A 234 7.31 4.04 -28.30
CA SER A 234 7.64 3.59 -26.94
C SER A 234 6.59 4.04 -25.92
N MET A 235 6.05 5.25 -26.07
CA MET A 235 5.03 5.78 -25.19
C MET A 235 3.68 5.05 -25.28
N VAL A 236 3.33 4.49 -26.43
CA VAL A 236 2.14 3.62 -26.56
C VAL A 236 2.29 2.40 -25.65
N LEU A 237 3.39 1.67 -25.77
CA LEU A 237 3.67 0.50 -24.93
C LEU A 237 3.78 0.85 -23.45
N ILE A 238 4.42 1.98 -23.11
CA ILE A 238 4.51 2.44 -21.72
C ILE A 238 3.11 2.73 -21.17
N SER A 239 2.21 3.31 -21.97
CA SER A 239 0.83 3.61 -21.54
C SER A 239 0.04 2.33 -21.22
N GLU A 240 0.15 1.30 -22.05
CA GLU A 240 -0.43 -0.03 -21.81
C GLU A 240 0.12 -0.67 -20.52
N ILE A 241 1.44 -0.57 -20.30
CA ILE A 241 2.10 -1.08 -19.09
C ILE A 241 1.62 -0.31 -17.85
N VAL A 242 1.55 1.02 -17.91
CA VAL A 242 1.09 1.87 -16.81
C VAL A 242 -0.33 1.47 -16.40
N GLN A 243 -1.24 1.34 -17.37
CA GLN A 243 -2.62 0.95 -17.09
C GLN A 243 -2.72 -0.43 -16.45
N THR A 244 -1.96 -1.40 -16.99
CA THR A 244 -1.91 -2.77 -16.47
C THR A 244 -1.35 -2.79 -15.04
N PHE A 245 -0.31 -2.02 -14.77
CA PHE A 245 0.34 -1.96 -13.45
C PHE A 245 -0.57 -1.31 -12.39
N ILE A 246 -1.29 -0.25 -12.75
CA ILE A 246 -2.25 0.43 -11.85
C ILE A 246 -3.33 -0.56 -11.37
N LEU A 247 -3.82 -1.43 -12.26
CA LEU A 247 -4.85 -2.43 -11.96
C LEU A 247 -4.29 -3.73 -11.34
N ALA A 248 -3.01 -4.03 -11.53
CA ALA A 248 -2.38 -5.27 -11.07
C ALA A 248 -2.51 -5.48 -9.56
N ASP A 249 -2.30 -4.43 -8.75
CA ASP A 249 -2.42 -4.53 -7.29
C ASP A 249 -3.85 -4.86 -6.87
N PHE A 250 -4.84 -4.22 -7.51
CA PHE A 250 -6.25 -4.54 -7.27
C PHE A 250 -6.57 -5.99 -7.65
N CYS A 251 -6.16 -6.43 -8.84
CA CYS A 251 -6.39 -7.80 -9.30
C CYS A 251 -5.74 -8.84 -8.37
N TYR A 252 -4.54 -8.56 -7.86
CA TYR A 252 -3.88 -9.43 -6.88
C TYR A 252 -4.73 -9.62 -5.61
N TYR A 253 -5.21 -8.53 -5.02
CA TYR A 253 -6.03 -8.61 -3.81
C TYR A 253 -7.41 -9.24 -4.06
N TYR A 254 -8.01 -8.95 -5.22
CA TYR A 254 -9.25 -9.59 -5.64
C TYR A 254 -9.09 -11.11 -5.72
N VAL A 255 -8.06 -11.60 -6.44
CA VAL A 255 -7.77 -13.03 -6.57
C VAL A 255 -7.51 -13.64 -5.19
N LYS A 256 -6.72 -12.97 -4.35
CA LYS A 256 -6.45 -13.42 -2.98
C LYS A 256 -7.73 -13.56 -2.14
N SER A 257 -8.66 -12.61 -2.24
CA SER A 257 -9.95 -12.63 -1.53
C SER A 257 -10.80 -13.83 -1.97
N VAL A 258 -10.90 -14.06 -3.29
CA VAL A 258 -11.69 -15.17 -3.85
C VAL A 258 -11.11 -16.53 -3.44
N PHE A 259 -9.79 -16.72 -3.51
CA PHE A 259 -9.15 -17.96 -3.06
C PHE A 259 -9.16 -18.16 -1.55
N GLY A 260 -9.27 -17.06 -0.78
CA GLY A 260 -9.46 -17.10 0.67
C GLY A 260 -10.90 -17.35 1.11
N GLY A 261 -11.85 -17.55 0.18
CA GLY A 261 -13.26 -17.75 0.49
C GLY A 261 -14.00 -16.49 0.95
N GLN A 262 -13.38 -15.31 0.85
CA GLN A 262 -13.95 -14.06 1.32
C GLN A 262 -14.66 -13.33 0.17
N LEU A 263 -15.99 -13.27 0.25
CA LEU A 263 -16.86 -12.61 -0.73
C LEU A 263 -16.72 -11.07 -0.74
N VAL A 264 -16.18 -10.51 0.34
CA VAL A 264 -16.02 -9.06 0.52
C VAL A 264 -14.54 -8.71 0.40
N LEU A 265 -14.20 -7.93 -0.62
CA LEU A 265 -12.83 -7.47 -0.84
C LEU A 265 -12.51 -6.27 0.07
N ARG A 266 -11.54 -6.43 0.96
CA ARG A 266 -10.94 -5.35 1.75
C ARG A 266 -9.55 -5.01 1.22
N LEU A 267 -9.32 -3.74 0.89
CA LEU A 267 -8.04 -3.26 0.39
C LEU A 267 -7.18 -2.75 1.56
N PRO A 268 -5.92 -3.19 1.72
CA PRO A 268 -5.07 -2.75 2.83
C PRO A 268 -4.71 -1.27 2.70
N SER A 269 -5.01 -0.50 3.75
CA SER A 269 -4.90 0.97 3.76
C SER A 269 -3.46 1.51 3.84
N GLY A 270 -2.46 0.65 4.08
CA GLY A 270 -1.09 1.07 4.45
C GLY A 270 -0.04 1.13 3.33
N ARG A 271 -0.19 0.37 2.22
CA ARG A 271 0.94 0.16 1.28
C ARG A 271 0.95 1.07 0.03
N ARG A 272 -0.20 1.68 -0.31
CA ARG A 272 -0.37 2.46 -1.55
C ARG A 272 -0.41 3.97 -1.36
N LYS A 273 -0.13 4.48 -0.14
CA LYS A 273 0.16 5.91 0.04
C LYS A 273 1.37 6.28 -0.82
N ASN A 274 2.42 5.45 -0.87
CA ASN A 274 3.67 5.82 -1.56
C ASN A 274 3.56 5.94 -3.09
N LEU A 275 2.74 5.12 -3.76
CA LEU A 275 2.63 5.17 -5.23
C LEU A 275 1.69 6.29 -5.72
N ILE A 276 0.61 6.57 -4.98
CA ILE A 276 -0.34 7.65 -5.32
C ILE A 276 0.19 9.01 -4.82
N HIS A 277 0.93 9.04 -3.71
CA HIS A 277 1.61 10.23 -3.19
C HIS A 277 2.84 10.60 -4.03
N SER A 278 3.51 9.62 -4.66
CA SER A 278 4.57 9.89 -5.65
C SER A 278 4.06 10.61 -6.91
N LEU A 279 2.77 10.51 -7.23
CA LEU A 279 2.14 11.26 -8.34
C LEU A 279 1.42 12.54 -7.87
N ALA A 280 1.26 12.73 -6.56
CA ALA A 280 0.62 13.91 -5.98
C ALA A 280 1.55 14.55 -4.94
N MET A 281 2.50 15.36 -5.43
CA MET A 281 3.24 16.47 -4.75
C MET A 281 3.34 16.43 -3.22
N GLY A 282 3.61 15.27 -2.63
CA GLY A 282 3.88 15.13 -1.20
C GLY A 282 5.29 15.58 -0.89
N VAL A 283 5.45 16.67 -0.15
CA VAL A 283 6.77 17.16 0.24
C VAL A 283 7.26 16.34 1.43
N THR A 284 8.42 15.72 1.27
CA THR A 284 9.10 14.93 2.31
C THR A 284 10.28 15.73 2.85
N PHE A 285 10.29 15.94 4.16
CA PHE A 285 11.44 16.52 4.85
C PHE A 285 12.15 15.45 5.69
N TYR A 286 13.48 15.51 5.73
CA TYR A 286 14.30 14.54 6.45
C TYR A 286 15.04 15.26 7.58
N ASN A 287 14.99 14.69 8.79
CA ASN A 287 15.86 15.04 9.91
C ASN A 287 15.92 16.56 10.21
N LEU A 288 14.76 17.15 10.54
CA LEU A 288 14.59 18.59 10.83
C LEU A 288 15.33 19.07 12.09
N SER A 289 15.86 18.15 12.90
CA SER A 289 16.74 18.44 14.04
C SER A 289 18.20 18.64 13.65
N SER A 290 18.59 18.29 12.41
CA SER A 290 19.95 18.48 11.88
C SER A 290 20.11 19.82 11.15
N GLN A 291 21.32 20.40 11.17
CA GLN A 291 21.65 21.61 10.39
C GLN A 291 21.37 21.42 8.89
N SER A 292 21.58 20.20 8.35
CA SER A 292 21.27 19.87 6.96
C SER A 292 19.78 19.86 6.65
N GLY A 293 18.93 19.41 7.58
CA GLY A 293 17.48 19.43 7.43
C GLY A 293 16.92 20.85 7.50
N LEU A 294 17.42 21.65 8.45
CA LEU A 294 17.09 23.07 8.61
C LEU A 294 17.46 23.89 7.37
N LYS A 295 18.66 23.67 6.80
CA LYS A 295 19.07 24.36 5.56
C LYS A 295 18.16 24.08 4.38
N LYS A 296 17.74 22.81 4.20
CA LYS A 296 16.80 22.44 3.13
C LYS A 296 15.42 23.04 3.34
N LEU A 297 14.95 23.11 4.59
CA LEU A 297 13.69 23.78 4.92
C LEU A 297 13.77 25.29 4.66
N ASP A 298 14.91 25.93 4.95
CA ASP A 298 15.14 27.35 4.68
C ASP A 298 15.10 27.67 3.19
N GLU A 299 15.82 26.90 2.37
CA GLU A 299 15.79 27.00 0.91
C GLU A 299 14.38 26.75 0.35
N TYR A 300 13.64 25.82 0.95
CA TYR A 300 12.26 25.52 0.54
C TYR A 300 11.28 26.66 0.81
N LEU A 301 11.44 27.34 1.95
CA LEU A 301 10.62 28.48 2.41
C LEU A 301 11.05 29.82 1.82
N LEU A 302 12.15 29.86 1.07
CA LEU A 302 12.60 31.07 0.36
C LEU A 302 11.52 31.56 -0.63
N ALA A 303 10.91 30.65 -1.37
CA ALA A 303 9.88 30.95 -2.37
C ALA A 303 8.44 30.74 -1.86
N ARG A 304 8.24 30.39 -0.58
CA ARG A 304 6.94 29.94 -0.04
C ARG A 304 6.64 30.52 1.33
N SER A 305 5.39 30.92 1.54
CA SER A 305 4.92 31.44 2.82
C SER A 305 4.43 30.34 3.78
N TYR A 306 4.04 29.18 3.26
CA TYR A 306 3.52 28.02 3.99
C TYR A 306 4.06 26.72 3.39
N ILE A 307 3.97 25.63 4.15
CA ILE A 307 4.46 24.30 3.72
C ILE A 307 3.62 23.76 2.56
N THR A 308 2.29 23.94 2.61
CA THR A 308 1.40 23.62 1.50
C THR A 308 0.40 24.75 1.24
N GLY A 309 0.19 25.08 -0.04
CA GLY A 309 -0.76 26.11 -0.47
C GLY A 309 -0.35 27.55 -0.15
N TYR A 310 -1.36 28.42 0.00
CA TYR A 310 -1.20 29.87 0.21
C TYR A 310 -1.73 30.35 1.57
N GLN A 311 -2.18 29.44 2.43
CA GLN A 311 -2.71 29.69 3.77
C GLN A 311 -2.15 28.67 4.75
N ALA A 312 -2.11 28.99 6.05
CA ALA A 312 -1.66 28.07 7.07
C ALA A 312 -2.49 26.77 7.06
N SER A 313 -1.81 25.64 7.02
CA SER A 313 -2.40 24.31 6.86
C SER A 313 -2.01 23.38 8.00
N LYS A 314 -2.66 22.21 8.10
CA LYS A 314 -2.24 21.13 9.01
C LYS A 314 -0.78 20.70 8.80
N ASP A 315 -0.25 20.84 7.60
CA ASP A 315 1.14 20.50 7.28
C ASP A 315 2.13 21.47 7.95
N ASP A 316 1.78 22.76 8.05
CA ASP A 316 2.58 23.76 8.77
C ASP A 316 2.67 23.43 10.27
N ILE A 317 1.58 22.94 10.86
CA ILE A 317 1.54 22.52 12.26
C ILE A 317 2.46 21.33 12.49
N ILE A 318 2.43 20.34 11.58
CA ILE A 318 3.26 19.13 11.67
C ILE A 318 4.75 19.47 11.59
N VAL A 319 5.15 20.32 10.64
CA VAL A 319 6.55 20.76 10.50
C VAL A 319 6.96 21.65 11.68
N HIS A 320 6.06 22.52 12.17
CA HIS A 320 6.34 23.39 13.31
C HIS A 320 6.53 22.58 14.60
N ALA A 321 5.67 21.58 14.85
CA ALA A 321 5.77 20.69 16.00
C ALA A 321 7.04 19.83 15.99
N ALA A 322 7.60 19.54 14.81
CA ALA A 322 8.85 18.80 14.68
C ALA A 322 10.10 19.64 15.02
N LEU A 323 9.99 20.97 15.03
CA LEU A 323 11.03 21.88 15.49
C LEU A 323 10.89 22.09 17.01
N SER A 324 11.60 21.27 17.79
CA SER A 324 11.58 21.31 19.26
C SER A 324 12.14 22.61 19.88
N LYS A 325 12.87 23.41 19.10
CA LYS A 325 13.46 24.68 19.51
C LYS A 325 13.27 25.72 18.41
N PRO A 326 13.20 27.02 18.76
CA PRO A 326 13.18 28.08 17.77
C PRO A 326 14.44 27.97 16.89
N PRO A 327 14.29 28.05 15.56
CA PRO A 327 15.39 27.92 14.63
C PRO A 327 16.41 29.07 14.82
N PRO A 328 17.72 28.79 14.70
CA PRO A 328 18.77 29.82 14.79
C PRO A 328 18.53 30.96 13.79
N SER A 329 18.90 32.19 14.16
CA SER A 329 18.75 33.38 13.31
C SER A 329 19.55 33.34 12.00
N GLU A 330 20.39 32.32 11.82
CA GLU A 330 21.10 32.02 10.56
C GLU A 330 20.13 31.57 9.45
N TYR A 331 19.00 30.94 9.79
CA TYR A 331 17.99 30.47 8.85
C TYR A 331 16.79 31.43 8.79
N VAL A 332 16.99 32.56 8.10
CA VAL A 332 16.05 33.69 8.07
C VAL A 332 14.64 33.29 7.61
N ASN A 333 14.51 32.40 6.62
CA ASN A 333 13.22 32.03 6.05
C ASN A 333 12.46 31.07 6.99
N VAL A 334 13.17 30.13 7.61
CA VAL A 334 12.59 29.23 8.64
C VAL A 334 12.20 30.03 9.87
N SER A 335 13.05 30.93 10.38
CA SER A 335 12.72 31.78 11.54
C SER A 335 11.53 32.69 11.28
N ARG A 336 11.43 33.29 10.08
CA ARG A 336 10.26 34.08 9.67
C ARG A 336 8.99 33.23 9.71
N TRP A 337 9.01 32.06 9.07
CA TRP A 337 7.87 31.16 9.01
C TRP A 337 7.48 30.62 10.39
N TYR A 338 8.44 30.20 11.20
CA TYR A 338 8.22 29.67 12.55
C TYR A 338 7.49 30.68 13.43
N ASN A 339 7.99 31.92 13.51
CA ASN A 339 7.37 32.98 14.29
C ASN A 339 5.95 33.34 13.79
N HIS A 340 5.74 33.27 12.48
CA HIS A 340 4.43 33.52 11.87
C HIS A 340 3.41 32.43 12.22
N ILE A 341 3.80 31.16 12.14
CA ILE A 341 2.95 30.02 12.55
C ILE A 341 2.70 30.03 14.05
N GLU A 342 3.71 30.32 14.88
CA GLU A 342 3.57 30.44 16.33
C GLU A 342 2.57 31.55 16.72
N ALA A 343 2.64 32.71 16.06
CA ALA A 343 1.68 33.80 16.24
C ALA A 343 0.26 33.40 15.82
N LEU A 344 0.11 32.68 14.70
CA LEU A 344 -1.20 32.20 14.22
C LEU A 344 -1.81 31.15 15.16
N LEU A 345 -1.01 30.23 15.68
CA LEU A 345 -1.43 29.25 16.67
C LEU A 345 -1.91 29.93 17.97
N ARG A 346 -1.30 31.06 18.35
CA ARG A 346 -1.66 31.80 19.56
C ARG A 346 -2.95 32.63 19.44
N ILE A 347 -3.25 33.15 18.24
CA ILE A 347 -4.32 34.15 18.05
C ILE A 347 -5.64 33.50 17.57
N SER A 348 -5.58 32.51 16.67
CA SER A 348 -6.78 32.09 15.92
C SER A 348 -6.92 30.58 15.67
N GLY A 349 -5.87 29.79 15.91
CA GLY A 349 -5.81 28.42 15.41
C GLY A 349 -5.68 28.37 13.87
N VAL A 350 -5.23 27.23 13.36
CA VAL A 350 -4.98 27.03 11.92
C VAL A 350 -6.20 26.39 11.26
N SER A 351 -6.73 27.03 10.20
CA SER A 351 -8.00 26.65 9.56
C SER A 351 -7.85 25.90 8.22
N GLY A 352 -6.64 25.80 7.65
CA GLY A 352 -6.42 25.18 6.34
C GLY A 352 -6.27 23.66 6.37
N GLU A 353 -6.91 22.99 5.41
CA GLU A 353 -6.78 21.54 5.21
C GLU A 353 -5.46 21.23 4.49
N GLY A 354 -4.59 20.42 5.11
CA GLY A 354 -3.27 20.06 4.58
C GLY A 354 -3.31 18.94 3.54
N CYS A 355 -2.25 18.81 2.75
CA CYS A 355 -2.08 17.76 1.74
C CYS A 355 -1.25 16.56 2.22
N GLY A 356 -0.74 16.59 3.46
CA GLY A 356 -0.03 15.49 4.10
C GLY A 356 1.49 15.61 3.93
N VAL A 357 2.18 16.07 4.97
CA VAL A 357 3.64 16.08 5.04
C VAL A 357 4.18 14.90 5.83
N THR A 358 5.26 14.31 5.32
CA THR A 358 5.98 13.22 5.98
C THR A 358 7.34 13.72 6.49
N ILE A 359 7.64 13.46 7.76
CA ILE A 359 8.93 13.76 8.38
C ILE A 359 9.58 12.44 8.78
N GLU A 360 10.75 12.15 8.21
CA GLU A 360 11.51 10.95 8.57
C GLU A 360 12.68 11.31 9.50
N GLY A 361 12.78 10.62 10.64
CA GLY A 361 13.98 10.58 11.48
C GLY A 361 14.00 11.42 12.78
N SER A 362 12.91 11.51 13.55
CA SER A 362 12.96 12.10 14.91
C SER A 362 12.35 11.17 15.97
N ALA A 363 13.03 11.03 17.10
CA ALA A 363 12.58 10.27 18.28
C ALA A 363 11.40 10.97 19.00
N PRO A 364 10.49 10.23 19.66
CA PRO A 364 9.35 10.82 20.36
C PRO A 364 9.79 11.40 21.72
N ILE A 365 9.31 12.60 22.08
CA ILE A 365 9.41 13.11 23.46
C ILE A 365 8.04 13.60 23.91
N THR A 366 7.66 13.09 25.08
CA THR A 366 6.49 13.34 25.90
C THR A 366 6.40 14.77 26.43
N GLU A 367 5.18 15.26 26.61
CA GLU A 367 4.87 16.52 27.30
C GLU A 367 5.29 16.45 28.78
N ALA A 368 5.93 17.51 29.30
CA ALA A 368 6.00 17.80 30.73
C ALA A 368 5.97 19.32 30.95
N VAL A 369 5.03 19.76 31.79
CA VAL A 369 4.78 21.15 32.19
C VAL A 369 5.61 21.52 33.42
N ALA A 370 6.43 22.57 33.24
CA ALA A 370 6.83 23.68 34.14
C ALA A 370 7.57 23.51 35.51
N THR A 371 8.71 24.23 35.55
CA THR A 371 9.33 25.09 36.63
C THR A 371 10.41 24.52 37.61
N PRO A 372 11.37 25.34 38.15
CA PRO A 372 12.85 25.21 37.98
C PRO A 372 13.66 25.26 39.33
N PRO A 373 14.94 25.72 39.41
CA PRO A 373 16.24 25.11 39.02
C PRO A 373 17.22 24.91 40.22
N ALA A 374 18.34 24.18 40.05
CA ALA A 374 19.67 24.54 40.62
C ALA A 374 20.78 23.49 40.39
N ALA A 375 21.99 24.03 40.18
CA ALA A 375 23.34 23.54 40.52
C ALA A 375 24.15 22.69 39.51
N ASP A 376 25.11 23.40 38.91
CA ASP A 376 26.44 23.04 38.40
C ASP A 376 27.04 21.67 38.75
N SER A 377 27.69 21.03 37.76
CA SER A 377 29.18 20.88 37.74
C SER A 377 29.72 20.10 36.52
N LYS A 378 30.44 20.85 35.69
CA LYS A 378 31.77 20.62 35.08
C LYS A 378 32.19 19.23 34.53
N ALA A 379 32.63 19.30 33.27
CA ALA A 379 33.32 18.29 32.48
C ALA A 379 34.75 17.94 32.94
N SER A 380 35.23 16.76 32.50
CA SER A 380 36.61 16.56 32.07
C SER A 380 36.71 15.41 31.05
N ALA A 381 37.43 15.67 29.96
CA ALA A 381 37.89 14.73 28.95
C ALA A 381 39.35 14.30 29.21
N GLY A 382 39.76 13.22 28.54
CA GLY A 382 41.13 12.67 28.39
C GLY A 382 41.00 11.15 28.13
N GLU A 383 41.09 10.62 26.90
CA GLU A 383 42.25 10.42 25.99
C GLU A 383 43.26 9.32 26.41
N ASP A 384 43.67 8.56 25.37
CA ASP A 384 44.72 7.52 25.22
C ASP A 384 44.35 6.07 25.63
N ASP A 385 44.70 4.99 24.90
CA ASP A 385 45.76 4.78 23.90
C ASP A 385 45.50 3.50 23.04
N ASP A 386 46.20 3.39 21.92
CA ASP A 386 46.22 2.35 20.87
C ASP A 386 46.84 0.99 21.31
N ASP A 387 46.53 -0.11 20.60
CA ASP A 387 47.55 -0.97 19.93
C ASP A 387 46.94 -2.15 19.14
N ASP A 388 47.43 -2.25 17.91
CA ASP A 388 47.09 -3.16 16.81
C ASP A 388 47.77 -4.55 16.91
N VAL A 389 47.33 -5.48 16.03
CA VAL A 389 47.94 -6.78 15.59
C VAL A 389 48.02 -7.96 16.59
N ASP A 390 47.76 -9.23 16.25
CA ASP A 390 47.85 -9.93 14.96
C ASP A 390 46.90 -11.16 14.90
N LEU A 391 46.35 -11.41 13.71
CA LEU A 391 45.56 -12.59 13.35
C LEU A 391 46.49 -13.68 12.78
N PHE A 392 46.19 -14.95 13.10
CA PHE A 392 46.70 -16.20 12.53
C PHE A 392 47.87 -16.88 13.25
N GLY A 393 47.55 -17.98 13.96
CA GLY A 393 48.47 -19.03 14.39
C GLY A 393 47.68 -20.32 14.68
N GLU A 394 48.14 -21.43 14.12
CA GLU A 394 47.42 -22.68 13.85
C GLU A 394 47.14 -23.57 15.08
N GLU A 395 46.03 -24.32 15.03
CA GLU A 395 45.62 -25.32 16.01
C GLU A 395 46.50 -26.59 15.94
N THR A 396 46.97 -27.07 17.09
CA THR A 396 47.61 -28.40 17.22
C THR A 396 46.89 -29.30 18.21
N GLU A 397 46.87 -30.60 17.87
CA GLU A 397 46.08 -31.74 18.37
C GLU A 397 46.13 -32.07 19.88
N GLU A 398 46.67 -31.21 20.75
CA GLU A 398 46.59 -31.37 22.21
C GLU A 398 45.35 -30.70 22.85
N GLU A 399 44.63 -29.82 22.13
CA GLU A 399 43.44 -29.15 22.67
C GLU A 399 42.13 -29.96 22.53
N LYS A 400 42.10 -31.03 21.72
CA LYS A 400 40.90 -31.89 21.58
C LYS A 400 40.56 -32.69 22.85
N LYS A 401 41.56 -33.04 23.67
CA LYS A 401 41.32 -33.72 24.95
C LYS A 401 40.85 -32.77 26.04
N ALA A 402 41.27 -31.50 26.00
CA ALA A 402 40.80 -30.47 26.92
C ALA A 402 39.36 -29.98 26.59
N ALA A 403 38.94 -30.09 25.32
CA ALA A 403 37.58 -29.76 24.89
C ALA A 403 36.53 -30.80 25.33
N GLU A 404 36.86 -32.09 25.36
CA GLU A 404 35.92 -33.14 25.76
C GLU A 404 35.70 -33.19 27.28
N GLU A 405 36.75 -32.90 28.07
CA GLU A 405 36.65 -32.77 29.52
C GLU A 405 35.94 -31.46 29.94
N ARG A 406 36.09 -30.37 29.18
CA ARG A 406 35.26 -29.17 29.33
C ARG A 406 33.81 -29.37 28.87
N ALA A 407 33.53 -30.23 27.89
CA ALA A 407 32.17 -30.58 27.50
C ALA A 407 31.43 -31.42 28.57
N ALA A 408 32.16 -32.26 29.31
CA ALA A 408 31.62 -33.01 30.45
C ALA A 408 31.42 -32.10 31.69
N ALA A 409 32.35 -31.17 31.94
CA ALA A 409 32.21 -30.18 33.01
C ALA A 409 31.06 -29.18 32.76
N VAL A 410 30.81 -28.78 31.50
CA VAL A 410 29.66 -27.91 31.13
C VAL A 410 28.32 -28.65 31.30
N LYS A 411 28.27 -29.98 31.16
CA LYS A 411 27.06 -30.77 31.44
C LYS A 411 26.81 -31.02 32.93
N ALA A 412 27.81 -30.83 33.80
CA ALA A 412 27.69 -31.05 35.25
C ALA A 412 27.70 -29.76 36.09
N SER A 413 28.15 -28.61 35.54
CA SER A 413 28.00 -27.31 36.20
C SER A 413 26.75 -26.59 35.69
N GLY A 414 25.60 -27.01 36.20
CA GLY A 414 24.36 -26.25 36.13
C GLY A 414 24.46 -24.93 36.90
N LYS A 415 25.24 -23.97 36.40
CA LYS A 415 24.96 -22.56 36.66
C LYS A 415 23.80 -22.19 35.77
N LYS A 416 22.62 -22.14 36.38
CA LYS A 416 21.37 -21.63 35.83
C LYS A 416 21.66 -20.26 35.21
N LYS A 417 21.89 -20.22 33.89
CA LYS A 417 21.70 -18.98 33.12
C LYS A 417 20.20 -18.73 33.23
N GLU A 418 19.80 -17.73 33.99
CA GLU A 418 18.40 -17.31 34.03
C GLU A 418 18.03 -16.88 32.61
N SER A 419 17.40 -17.80 31.87
CA SER A 419 16.72 -17.44 30.64
C SER A 419 15.59 -16.48 31.03
N GLY A 420 15.53 -15.34 30.34
CA GLY A 420 14.48 -14.35 30.55
C GLY A 420 13.12 -15.01 30.43
N LYS A 421 12.30 -14.86 31.47
CA LYS A 421 10.89 -15.28 31.44
C LYS A 421 10.05 -14.04 31.27
N SER A 422 9.42 -13.90 30.11
CA SER A 422 8.48 -12.82 29.85
C SER A 422 7.07 -13.29 30.14
N SER A 423 6.39 -12.63 31.09
CA SER A 423 4.97 -12.82 31.33
C SER A 423 4.18 -11.81 30.51
N ILE A 424 3.31 -12.32 29.64
CA ILE A 424 2.52 -11.54 28.70
C ILE A 424 1.04 -11.79 28.98
N LEU A 425 0.25 -10.73 28.95
CA LEU A 425 -1.20 -10.82 29.07
C LEU A 425 -1.81 -10.78 27.67
N LEU A 426 -2.62 -11.77 27.33
CA LEU A 426 -3.25 -11.94 26.03
C LEU A 426 -4.75 -11.66 26.14
N ASP A 427 -5.21 -10.64 25.43
CA ASP A 427 -6.62 -10.32 25.27
C ASP A 427 -7.13 -10.92 23.95
N VAL A 428 -8.07 -11.85 24.06
CA VAL A 428 -8.67 -12.68 23.00
C VAL A 428 -10.14 -12.27 22.86
N LYS A 429 -10.51 -11.62 21.75
CA LYS A 429 -11.88 -11.15 21.50
C LYS A 429 -12.56 -11.97 20.39
N PRO A 430 -13.76 -12.54 20.63
CA PRO A 430 -14.52 -13.25 19.60
C PRO A 430 -15.15 -12.28 18.59
N TRP A 431 -15.45 -12.74 17.37
CA TRP A 431 -16.13 -11.94 16.34
C TRP A 431 -17.62 -11.70 16.63
N ASP A 432 -18.28 -12.63 17.32
CA ASP A 432 -19.73 -12.60 17.54
C ASP A 432 -20.11 -12.98 18.98
N ASP A 433 -21.26 -12.52 19.46
CA ASP A 433 -21.76 -12.75 20.84
C ASP A 433 -22.32 -14.16 21.06
N GLU A 434 -22.59 -14.92 20.00
CA GLU A 434 -22.97 -16.34 20.04
C GLU A 434 -21.77 -17.31 20.24
N THR A 435 -20.52 -16.81 20.26
CA THR A 435 -19.31 -17.64 20.36
C THR A 435 -19.15 -18.26 21.76
N ASP A 436 -18.95 -19.58 21.83
CA ASP A 436 -18.74 -20.30 23.09
C ASP A 436 -17.35 -20.00 23.69
N MET A 437 -17.34 -19.17 24.73
CA MET A 437 -16.12 -18.72 25.41
C MET A 437 -15.34 -19.83 26.11
N GLN A 438 -15.99 -20.94 26.50
CA GLN A 438 -15.29 -22.06 27.14
C GLN A 438 -14.48 -22.86 26.12
N LYS A 439 -15.06 -23.13 24.95
CA LYS A 439 -14.35 -23.77 23.83
C LYS A 439 -13.19 -22.92 23.33
N LEU A 440 -13.36 -21.58 23.35
CA LEU A 440 -12.31 -20.65 22.99
C LEU A 440 -11.09 -20.75 23.93
N GLU A 441 -11.36 -20.81 25.23
CA GLU A 441 -10.30 -20.99 26.23
C GLU A 441 -9.61 -22.35 26.10
N GLU A 442 -10.37 -23.43 25.88
CA GLU A 442 -9.83 -24.77 25.64
C GLU A 442 -8.94 -24.80 24.39
N ALA A 443 -9.36 -24.16 23.31
CA ALA A 443 -8.59 -24.07 22.06
C ALA A 443 -7.26 -23.32 22.29
N VAL A 444 -7.28 -22.18 22.99
CA VAL A 444 -6.06 -21.42 23.32
C VAL A 444 -5.14 -22.23 24.23
N ARG A 445 -5.66 -22.92 25.26
CA ARG A 445 -4.87 -23.76 26.17
C ARG A 445 -4.34 -25.04 25.52
N SER A 446 -4.94 -25.51 24.43
CA SER A 446 -4.50 -26.72 23.71
C SER A 446 -3.16 -26.55 23.00
N VAL A 447 -2.70 -25.30 22.80
CA VAL A 447 -1.40 -24.99 22.20
C VAL A 447 -0.28 -25.36 23.17
N GLN A 448 0.47 -26.43 22.83
CA GLN A 448 1.65 -26.88 23.56
C GLN A 448 2.93 -26.54 22.78
N MET A 449 3.82 -25.75 23.39
CA MET A 449 5.18 -25.50 22.90
C MET A 449 6.17 -25.55 24.06
N GLU A 450 7.39 -25.99 23.77
CA GLU A 450 8.48 -26.05 24.75
C GLU A 450 8.84 -24.62 25.19
N GLY A 451 8.69 -24.32 26.48
CA GLY A 451 8.91 -22.98 27.04
C GLY A 451 7.66 -22.09 27.13
N LEU A 452 6.47 -22.56 26.74
CA LEU A 452 5.20 -21.85 26.90
C LEU A 452 4.39 -22.40 28.08
N THR A 453 3.95 -21.52 28.99
CA THR A 453 3.08 -21.88 30.12
C THR A 453 1.86 -20.96 30.19
N TRP A 454 0.66 -21.54 30.20
CA TRP A 454 -0.60 -20.80 30.30
C TRP A 454 -0.97 -20.55 31.77
N GLY A 455 -1.22 -19.30 32.12
CA GLY A 455 -1.62 -18.83 33.44
C GLY A 455 -3.14 -18.72 33.63
N ALA A 456 -3.54 -17.85 34.55
CA ALA A 456 -4.94 -17.59 34.86
C ALA A 456 -5.65 -16.84 33.73
N SER A 457 -6.92 -17.15 33.54
CA SER A 457 -7.83 -16.50 32.58
C SER A 457 -8.96 -15.76 33.31
N LYS A 458 -9.45 -14.67 32.74
CA LYS A 458 -10.60 -13.90 33.22
C LYS A 458 -11.42 -13.40 32.03
N LEU A 459 -12.75 -13.43 32.15
CA LEU A 459 -13.65 -12.82 31.18
C LEU A 459 -13.94 -11.37 31.56
N VAL A 460 -13.73 -10.43 30.64
CA VAL A 460 -13.97 -9.00 30.84
C VAL A 460 -15.03 -8.53 29.84
N PRO A 461 -16.15 -7.92 30.27
CA PRO A 461 -17.17 -7.40 29.35
C PRO A 461 -16.66 -6.15 28.61
N VAL A 462 -16.94 -6.06 27.30
CA VAL A 462 -16.46 -4.95 26.43
C VAL A 462 -17.61 -4.10 25.87
N GLY A 463 -18.87 -4.55 26.01
CA GLY A 463 -20.07 -3.85 25.53
C GLY A 463 -20.83 -4.66 24.47
N TYR A 464 -22.10 -4.32 24.24
CA TYR A 464 -22.98 -5.00 23.25
C TYR A 464 -23.03 -6.53 23.37
N GLY A 465 -23.03 -7.08 24.59
CA GLY A 465 -23.07 -8.53 24.82
C GLY A 465 -21.73 -9.27 24.70
N ILE A 466 -20.71 -8.66 24.11
CA ILE A 466 -19.41 -9.29 23.84
C ILE A 466 -18.51 -9.25 25.09
N LYS A 467 -17.94 -10.40 25.45
CA LYS A 467 -16.93 -10.57 26.51
C LYS A 467 -15.58 -10.93 25.87
N LYS A 468 -14.50 -10.27 26.28
CA LYS A 468 -13.13 -10.66 25.90
C LYS A 468 -12.55 -11.64 26.93
N LEU A 469 -11.77 -12.60 26.47
CA LEU A 469 -10.99 -13.51 27.30
C LEU A 469 -9.59 -12.92 27.52
N GLN A 470 -9.25 -12.66 28.77
CA GLN A 470 -7.95 -12.17 29.18
C GLN A 470 -7.18 -13.32 29.82
N ILE A 471 -6.14 -13.85 29.17
CA ILE A 471 -5.34 -14.99 29.65
C ILE A 471 -3.87 -14.62 29.78
N MET A 472 -3.26 -14.94 30.91
CA MET A 472 -1.81 -14.76 31.11
C MET A 472 -1.04 -15.93 30.48
N LEU A 473 0.12 -15.64 29.89
CA LEU A 473 1.07 -16.64 29.42
C LEU A 473 2.49 -16.26 29.87
N THR A 474 3.33 -17.25 30.15
CA THR A 474 4.75 -17.03 30.44
C THR A 474 5.56 -17.81 29.42
N ILE A 475 6.42 -17.09 28.69
CA ILE A 475 7.35 -17.66 27.70
C ILE A 475 8.79 -17.58 28.18
N VAL A 476 9.61 -18.50 27.68
CA VAL A 476 11.06 -18.45 27.78
C VAL A 476 11.60 -17.80 26.49
N ASP A 477 12.18 -16.61 26.61
CA ASP A 477 12.50 -15.74 25.46
C ASP A 477 13.50 -16.36 24.46
N ASP A 478 14.37 -17.25 24.95
CA ASP A 478 15.37 -17.95 24.12
C ASP A 478 14.76 -19.06 23.24
N LEU A 479 13.53 -19.50 23.53
CA LEU A 479 12.90 -20.66 22.88
C LEU A 479 11.64 -20.31 22.08
N VAL A 480 10.91 -19.28 22.50
CA VAL A 480 9.61 -18.94 21.92
C VAL A 480 9.57 -17.44 21.60
N SER A 481 9.52 -17.11 20.31
CA SER A 481 9.21 -15.73 19.90
C SER A 481 7.71 -15.50 19.94
N VAL A 482 7.33 -14.33 20.44
CA VAL A 482 5.92 -13.88 20.54
C VAL A 482 5.26 -13.84 19.16
N ASP A 483 6.00 -13.39 18.14
CA ASP A 483 5.51 -13.28 16.76
C ASP A 483 5.21 -14.65 16.14
N SER A 484 6.04 -15.68 16.41
CA SER A 484 5.79 -17.04 15.89
C SER A 484 4.63 -17.73 16.61
N LEU A 485 4.43 -17.47 17.91
CA LEU A 485 3.26 -17.97 18.65
C LEU A 485 1.95 -17.40 18.07
N ILE A 486 1.92 -16.10 17.75
CA ILE A 486 0.73 -15.46 17.17
C ILE A 486 0.49 -15.97 15.74
N GLU A 487 1.49 -15.89 14.87
CA GLU A 487 1.30 -16.21 13.45
C GLU A 487 1.10 -17.71 13.21
N GLU A 488 1.80 -18.61 13.89
CA GLU A 488 1.75 -20.05 13.58
C GLU A 488 0.70 -20.84 14.38
N CYS A 489 0.23 -20.33 15.53
CA CYS A 489 -0.72 -21.05 16.39
C CYS A 489 -2.07 -20.34 16.56
N LEU A 490 -2.10 -19.00 16.62
CA LEU A 490 -3.35 -18.25 16.86
C LEU A 490 -4.09 -17.88 15.55
N THR A 491 -3.47 -18.00 14.37
CA THR A 491 -4.13 -17.75 13.08
C THR A 491 -4.57 -19.01 12.32
N VAL A 492 -4.40 -20.19 12.92
CA VAL A 492 -4.74 -21.49 12.31
C VAL A 492 -6.07 -22.00 12.89
N GLU A 493 -6.90 -22.66 12.08
CA GLU A 493 -8.16 -23.29 12.56
C GLU A 493 -7.91 -24.18 13.78
N PRO A 494 -8.76 -24.11 14.83
CA PRO A 494 -10.06 -23.42 14.91
C PRO A 494 -10.01 -21.97 15.46
N VAL A 495 -8.83 -21.33 15.50
CA VAL A 495 -8.57 -20.08 16.25
C VAL A 495 -8.56 -18.82 15.34
N ASN A 496 -8.76 -19.00 14.02
CA ASN A 496 -8.76 -17.92 13.01
C ASN A 496 -9.91 -16.91 13.14
N GLU A 497 -10.88 -17.16 14.03
CA GLU A 497 -12.00 -16.29 14.36
C GLU A 497 -11.75 -15.42 15.62
N ILE A 498 -10.52 -14.95 15.84
CA ILE A 498 -10.20 -14.20 17.05
C ILE A 498 -9.29 -13.00 16.77
N PHE A 499 -9.62 -11.88 17.41
CA PHE A 499 -8.73 -10.74 17.56
C PHE A 499 -7.82 -10.90 18.79
N VAL A 500 -6.50 -10.72 18.61
CA VAL A 500 -5.48 -10.92 19.64
C VAL A 500 -4.76 -9.61 19.96
N ARG A 501 -4.77 -9.19 21.23
CA ARG A 501 -4.00 -8.03 21.73
C ARG A 501 -3.08 -8.46 22.87
N LEU A 502 -1.82 -8.05 22.83
CA LEU A 502 -0.86 -8.29 23.91
C LEU A 502 -0.80 -7.06 24.83
N ALA A 503 -0.89 -7.27 26.13
CA ALA A 503 -0.53 -6.28 27.14
C ALA A 503 0.68 -6.81 27.93
N GLY A 504 1.80 -6.10 27.88
CA GLY A 504 2.98 -6.42 28.69
C GLY A 504 2.82 -5.88 30.11
N ASN A 505 3.18 -6.69 31.12
CA ASN A 505 3.29 -6.22 32.51
C ASN A 505 4.77 -6.15 32.91
N GLY A 506 5.34 -4.94 32.92
CA GLY A 506 6.69 -4.69 33.45
C GLY A 506 7.29 -3.34 33.05
N CYS A 507 7.15 -2.35 33.93
CA CYS A 507 7.89 -1.07 34.01
C CYS A 507 8.04 -0.21 32.74
N GLY A 508 7.08 0.71 32.53
CA GLY A 508 7.27 1.96 31.77
C GLY A 508 7.31 1.81 30.26
N ALA A 509 6.25 2.29 29.59
CA ALA A 509 5.99 2.20 28.15
C ALA A 509 5.60 0.80 27.66
N GLY A 510 4.31 0.47 27.80
CA GLY A 510 3.72 -0.63 27.06
C GLY A 510 3.75 -0.32 25.57
N GLU A 511 4.58 -1.05 24.83
CA GLU A 511 4.51 -1.07 23.38
C GLU A 511 3.20 -1.78 23.00
N GLU A 512 2.18 -1.01 22.62
CA GLU A 512 0.97 -1.56 22.02
C GLU A 512 1.30 -2.09 20.63
N ARG A 513 1.71 -3.35 20.55
CA ARG A 513 1.75 -4.07 19.27
C ARG A 513 0.40 -4.70 19.02
N PHE A 514 -0.39 -4.01 18.21
CA PHE A 514 -1.56 -4.61 17.60
C PHE A 514 -1.11 -5.59 16.52
N PHE A 515 -1.29 -6.87 16.79
CA PHE A 515 -1.36 -7.87 15.75
C PHE A 515 -2.83 -8.09 15.42
N SER A 516 -3.36 -7.13 14.68
CA SER A 516 -4.64 -7.32 14.03
C SER A 516 -4.43 -7.60 12.54
N SER A 517 -5.14 -8.59 12.02
CA SER A 517 -5.76 -8.36 10.72
C SER A 517 -6.80 -7.26 10.91
N GLU A 518 -6.36 -6.00 10.78
CA GLU A 518 -7.12 -4.73 10.85
C GLU A 518 -7.18 -4.05 12.23
N GLU A 519 -6.29 -3.08 12.44
CA GLU A 519 -6.48 -2.08 13.48
C GLU A 519 -7.55 -1.08 13.10
N ASP A 520 -8.52 -0.95 14.00
CA ASP A 520 -9.54 0.07 14.05
C ASP A 520 -8.97 1.48 14.21
N SER A 521 -9.66 2.43 13.61
CA SER A 521 -9.72 3.82 14.08
C SER A 521 -11.19 4.19 14.25
N PHE A 522 -11.76 3.86 15.41
CA PHE A 522 -12.82 4.65 16.02
C PHE A 522 -12.14 5.62 16.99
N SER A 523 -12.11 6.90 16.63
CA SER A 523 -11.87 7.97 17.60
C SER A 523 -13.21 8.57 17.98
N TYR A 524 -13.36 8.77 19.29
CA TYR A 524 -14.46 9.40 19.98
C TYR A 524 -14.97 10.69 19.31
N GLY A 525 -16.29 10.80 19.26
CA GLY A 525 -17.10 11.97 18.95
C GLY A 525 -18.54 11.63 19.30
#